data_AF-A0A147EET5-F1
#
_entry.id   AF-A0A147EET5-F1
#
_cell.length_a   1.000
_cell.length_b   1.000
_cell.length_c   1.000
_cell.angle_alpha   90.00
_cell.angle_beta   90.00
_cell.angle_gamma   90.00
#
_symmetry.space_group_name_H-M   'P 1'
#
loop_
_entity.id
_entity.type
_entity.pdbx_description
1 polymer ?
#
loop_
_entity_poly.entity_id
_entity_poly.type
_entity_poly.pdbx_seq_one_letter_code
_entity_poly.pdbx_strand_id
1 'polypeptide(L)'
;MIDWAAFLIVFGSALVSALFVVSLYSLGLRFLATPAPPARLADGSVAPNGPSRDDEDDDVDAIGRPRWATVLANICFGLSVLVVLVGIFLIVPALHFW
;
A
#
# COMPACT_ATOMS: atom_id res chain seq x y z
N MET A 1 32.90 4.73 -27.48
CA MET A 1 32.31 3.39 -27.40
C MET A 1 31.04 3.53 -26.58
N ILE A 2 29.89 3.02 -27.02
CA ILE A 2 28.66 3.10 -26.22
C ILE A 2 28.85 2.31 -24.93
N ASP A 3 28.55 2.93 -23.80
CA ASP A 3 28.52 2.26 -22.50
C ASP A 3 27.18 1.55 -22.32
N TRP A 4 27.11 0.30 -22.78
CA TRP A 4 25.94 -0.56 -22.61
C TRP A 4 25.63 -0.86 -21.14
N ALA A 5 26.64 -0.84 -20.26
CA ALA A 5 26.45 -1.14 -18.85
C ALA A 5 25.70 -0.01 -18.13
N ALA A 6 25.98 1.25 -18.47
CA ALA A 6 25.26 2.40 -17.92
C ALA A 6 23.74 2.31 -18.18
N PHE A 7 23.32 1.93 -19.39
CA PHE A 7 21.89 1.77 -19.71
C PHE A 7 21.23 0.65 -18.90
N LEU A 8 21.91 -0.49 -18.75
CA LEU A 8 21.42 -1.61 -17.95
C LEU A 8 21.25 -1.24 -16.47
N ILE A 9 22.16 -0.44 -15.92
CA ILE A 9 22.09 0.03 -14.53
C ILE A 9 20.88 0.94 -14.33
N VAL A 10 20.67 1.92 -15.23
CA VAL A 10 19.51 2.82 -15.14
C VAL A 10 18.21 2.03 -15.27
N PHE A 11 18.13 1.12 -16.25
CA PHE A 11 16.98 0.25 -16.42
C PHE A 11 16.69 -0.58 -15.16
N GLY A 12 17.70 -1.26 -14.62
CA GLY A 12 17.57 -2.09 -13.43
C GLY A 12 17.15 -1.30 -12.20
N SER A 13 17.77 -0.14 -11.97
CA SER A 13 17.43 0.74 -10.84
C SER A 13 16.00 1.27 -10.93
N ALA A 14 15.58 1.74 -12.11
CA ALA A 14 14.21 2.22 -12.34
C ALA A 14 13.19 1.09 -12.17
N LEU A 15 13.46 -0.10 -12.70
CA LEU A 15 12.58 -1.26 -12.59
C LEU A 15 12.41 -1.68 -11.12
N VAL A 16 13.51 -1.84 -10.38
CA VAL A 16 13.47 -2.24 -8.96
C VAL A 16 12.72 -1.19 -8.13
N SER A 17 12.98 0.10 -8.37
CA SER A 17 12.28 1.18 -7.68
C SER A 17 10.78 1.15 -7.97
N ALA A 18 10.39 0.96 -9.23
CA ALA A 18 8.99 0.90 -9.62
C ALA A 18 8.27 -0.31 -8.97
N LEU A 19 8.88 -1.49 -9.04
CA LEU A 19 8.33 -2.70 -8.40
C LEU A 19 8.14 -2.49 -6.89
N PHE A 20 9.14 -1.91 -6.23
CA PHE A 20 9.06 -1.65 -4.79
C PHE A 20 7.88 -0.73 -4.41
N VAL A 21 7.74 0.40 -5.11
CA VAL A 21 6.65 1.37 -4.89
C VAL A 21 5.28 0.74 -5.16
N VAL A 22 5.13 0.03 -6.28
CA VAL A 22 3.87 -0.63 -6.67
C VAL A 22 3.51 -1.74 -5.67
N SER A 23 4.48 -2.53 -5.21
CA SER A 23 4.25 -3.56 -4.19
C SER A 23 3.81 -2.97 -2.86
N LEU A 24 4.46 -1.91 -2.36
CA LEU A 24 4.04 -1.22 -1.13
C LEU A 24 2.63 -0.66 -1.25
N TYR A 25 2.33 0.00 -2.37
CA TYR A 25 1.00 0.57 -2.60
C TYR A 25 -0.08 -0.52 -2.65
N SER A 26 0.15 -1.58 -3.42
CA SER A 26 -0.76 -2.72 -3.52
C SER A 26 -0.95 -3.42 -2.17
N LEU A 27 0.12 -3.56 -1.38
CA LEU A 27 0.08 -4.14 -0.05
C LEU A 27 -0.75 -3.26 0.91
N GLY A 28 -0.62 -1.94 0.83
CA GLY A 28 -1.44 -0.98 1.58
C GLY A 28 -2.92 -1.11 1.28
N LEU A 29 -3.29 -1.22 -0.01
CA LEU A 29 -4.67 -1.50 -0.43
C LEU A 29 -5.16 -2.84 0.12
N ARG A 30 -4.32 -3.87 0.14
CA ARG A 30 -4.70 -5.19 0.68
C ARG A 30 -4.97 -5.15 2.18
N PHE A 31 -4.22 -4.36 2.96
CA PHE A 31 -4.55 -4.13 4.36
C PHE A 31 -5.85 -3.32 4.51
N LEU A 32 -6.10 -2.35 3.64
CA LEU A 32 -7.35 -1.60 3.63
C LEU A 32 -8.57 -2.48 3.34
N ALA A 33 -8.40 -3.52 2.51
CA ALA A 33 -9.43 -4.51 2.20
C ALA A 33 -9.60 -5.62 3.26
N THR A 34 -8.95 -5.52 4.43
CA THR A 34 -9.11 -6.52 5.50
C THR A 34 -10.51 -6.40 6.12
N PRO A 35 -11.33 -7.46 6.10
CA PRO A 35 -12.70 -7.39 6.60
C PRO A 35 -12.74 -7.19 8.12
N ALA A 36 -13.88 -6.67 8.58
CA ALA A 36 -14.18 -6.55 10.00
C ALA A 36 -14.23 -7.91 10.69
N PRO A 37 -13.77 -8.04 11.95
CA PRO A 37 -14.02 -9.23 12.73
C PRO A 37 -15.53 -9.48 12.85
N PRO A 38 -16.00 -10.74 12.72
CA PRO A 38 -17.43 -11.01 12.78
C PRO A 38 -17.99 -10.64 14.16
N ALA A 39 -19.10 -9.89 14.16
CA ALA A 39 -19.75 -9.45 15.38
C ALA A 39 -20.27 -10.66 16.18
N ARG A 40 -20.09 -10.64 17.50
CA ARG A 40 -20.67 -11.64 18.40
C ARG A 40 -22.11 -11.24 18.73
N LEU A 41 -23.07 -12.10 18.42
CA LEU A 41 -24.47 -11.89 18.75
C LEU A 41 -24.71 -12.07 20.26
N ALA A 42 -25.82 -11.50 20.75
CA ALA A 42 -26.24 -11.58 22.15
C ALA A 42 -26.54 -13.02 22.62
N ASP A 43 -26.77 -13.95 21.69
CA ASP A 43 -26.96 -15.38 21.94
C ASP A 43 -25.62 -16.15 22.09
N GLY A 44 -24.48 -15.48 21.94
CA GLY A 44 -23.14 -16.06 22.02
C GLY A 44 -22.65 -16.70 20.71
N SER A 45 -23.50 -16.77 19.68
CA SER A 45 -23.11 -17.17 18.33
C SER A 45 -22.34 -16.06 17.61
N VAL A 46 -21.55 -16.45 16.62
CA VAL A 46 -20.86 -15.51 15.73
C VAL A 46 -21.83 -15.17 14.61
N ALA A 47 -22.02 -13.88 14.32
CA ALA A 47 -22.85 -13.43 13.21
C ALA A 47 -22.46 -14.21 11.94
N PRO A 48 -23.42 -14.86 11.26
CA PRO A 48 -23.15 -15.45 9.96
C PRO A 48 -22.53 -14.36 9.08
N ASN A 49 -21.49 -14.70 8.31
CA ASN A 49 -21.04 -13.80 7.26
C ASN A 49 -22.27 -13.47 6.41
N GLY A 50 -22.60 -12.18 6.31
CA GLY A 50 -23.80 -11.71 5.60
C GLY A 50 -23.86 -12.24 4.16
N PRO A 51 -25.02 -12.11 3.50
CA PRO A 51 -25.22 -12.63 2.15
C PRO A 51 -24.02 -12.32 1.26
N SER A 52 -23.50 -13.35 0.61
CA SER A 52 -22.29 -13.25 -0.16
C SER A 52 -22.46 -12.33 -1.38
N ARG A 53 -21.82 -11.16 -1.35
CA ARG A 53 -21.21 -10.43 -2.49
C ARG A 53 -22.12 -9.93 -3.64
N ASP A 54 -23.34 -9.53 -3.37
CA ASP A 54 -24.12 -8.70 -4.30
C ASP A 54 -24.87 -7.51 -3.67
N ASP A 55 -24.67 -7.24 -2.37
CA ASP A 55 -25.13 -5.98 -1.79
C ASP A 55 -24.16 -4.86 -2.22
N GLU A 56 -24.50 -4.21 -3.35
CA GLU A 56 -24.05 -2.87 -3.77
C GLU A 56 -24.59 -1.78 -2.83
N ASP A 57 -24.60 -2.08 -1.53
CA ASP A 57 -24.80 -1.10 -0.49
C ASP A 57 -23.44 -0.45 -0.25
N ASP A 58 -23.31 0.76 -0.80
CA ASP A 58 -22.26 1.77 -0.66
C ASP A 58 -22.15 2.28 0.80
N ASP A 59 -22.26 1.35 1.74
CA ASP A 59 -22.05 1.54 3.14
C ASP A 59 -20.53 1.61 3.29
N VAL A 60 -20.00 2.82 3.30
CA VAL A 60 -18.73 3.11 3.95
C VAL A 60 -18.88 2.79 5.44
N ASP A 61 -18.97 1.50 5.78
CA ASP A 61 -18.91 0.97 7.13
C ASP A 61 -17.46 1.11 7.63
N ALA A 62 -17.08 2.36 7.86
CA ALA A 62 -15.86 2.78 8.55
C ALA A 62 -15.77 2.21 9.98
N ILE A 63 -16.81 1.52 10.45
CA ILE A 63 -17.02 1.05 11.82
C ILE A 63 -16.41 -0.36 12.04
N GLY A 64 -16.16 -1.15 10.98
CA GLY A 64 -15.72 -2.54 11.12
C GLY A 64 -14.22 -2.82 10.97
N ARG A 65 -13.47 -1.97 10.24
CA ARG A 65 -12.07 -2.29 9.87
C ARG A 65 -11.14 -2.30 11.09
N PRO A 66 -10.33 -3.35 11.30
CA PRO A 66 -9.45 -3.41 12.45
C PRO A 66 -8.37 -2.31 12.37
N ARG A 67 -8.18 -1.57 13.48
CA ARG A 67 -7.24 -0.43 13.56
C ARG A 67 -5.82 -0.77 13.14
N TRP A 68 -5.35 -2.00 13.38
CA TRP A 68 -4.02 -2.45 12.97
C TRP A 68 -3.86 -2.44 11.44
N ALA A 69 -4.91 -2.77 10.70
CA ALA A 69 -4.89 -2.78 9.24
C ALA A 69 -4.87 -1.35 8.67
N THR A 70 -5.46 -0.38 9.38
CA THR A 70 -5.33 1.07 9.11
C THR A 70 -3.91 1.56 9.29
N VAL A 71 -3.31 1.22 10.42
CA VAL A 71 -1.94 1.64 10.72
C VAL A 71 -0.97 1.05 9.69
N LEU A 72 -1.07 -0.24 9.36
CA LEU A 72 -0.19 -0.87 8.37
C LEU A 72 -0.36 -0.29 6.95
N ALA A 73 -1.59 -0.01 6.54
CA ALA A 73 -1.84 0.63 5.24
C ALA A 73 -1.18 2.03 5.17
N ASN A 74 -1.37 2.85 6.21
CA ASN A 74 -0.77 4.18 6.27
C ASN A 74 0.76 4.12 6.29
N ILE A 75 1.36 3.14 6.97
CA ILE A 75 2.80 2.92 6.94
C ILE A 75 3.28 2.60 5.52
N CYS A 76 2.59 1.70 4.79
CA CYS A 76 2.93 1.38 3.40
C CYS A 76 2.87 2.61 2.49
N PHE A 77 1.82 3.42 2.61
CA PHE A 77 1.70 4.65 1.82
C PHE A 77 2.76 5.69 2.20
N GLY A 78 3.04 5.86 3.49
CA GLY A 78 4.09 6.75 3.98
C GLY A 78 5.48 6.34 3.48
N LEU A 79 5.81 5.05 3.52
CA LEU A 79 7.07 4.53 2.99
C LEU A 79 7.18 4.73 1.47
N SER A 80 6.10 4.53 0.72
CA SER A 80 6.06 4.79 -0.72
C SER A 80 6.35 6.26 -1.05
N VAL A 81 5.69 7.19 -0.35
CA VAL A 81 5.96 8.63 -0.50
C VAL A 81 7.40 8.96 -0.12
N LEU A 82 7.92 8.41 0.98
CA LEU A 82 9.29 8.63 1.43
C LEU A 82 10.30 8.19 0.36
N VAL A 83 10.12 7.01 -0.24
CA VAL A 83 10.99 6.50 -1.31
C VAL A 83 10.99 7.43 -2.52
N VAL A 84 9.82 7.93 -2.93
CA VAL A 84 9.71 8.90 -4.03
C VAL A 84 10.44 10.20 -3.70
N LEU A 85 10.26 10.73 -2.48
CA LEU A 85 10.94 11.95 -2.05
C LEU A 85 12.47 11.78 -2.00
N VAL A 86 12.96 10.63 -1.54
CA VAL A 86 14.39 10.30 -1.57
C VAL A 86 14.90 10.22 -3.01
N GLY A 87 14.15 9.60 -3.92
CA GLY A 87 14.48 9.57 -5.35
C GLY A 87 14.60 10.97 -5.95
N ILE A 88 13.63 11.85 -5.67
CA ILE A 88 13.65 13.25 -6.13
C ILE A 88 14.87 13.99 -5.55
N PHE A 89 15.13 13.84 -4.26
CA PHE A 89 16.26 14.46 -3.57
C PHE A 89 17.60 14.08 -4.21
N LEU A 90 17.78 12.81 -4.57
CA LEU A 90 18.99 12.30 -5.21
C LEU A 90 19.13 12.71 -6.69
N ILE A 91 18.02 12.86 -7.42
CA ILE A 91 18.06 13.24 -8.84
C ILE A 91 18.34 14.74 -9.00
N VAL A 92 17.74 15.58 -8.15
CA VAL A 92 17.87 17.03 -8.25
C VAL A 92 19.17 17.46 -7.55
N PRO A 93 20.21 17.90 -8.29
CA PRO A 93 21.49 18.32 -7.70
C PRO A 93 21.30 19.55 -6.79
N ALA A 94 20.27 20.34 -7.10
CA ALA A 94 19.84 21.48 -6.31
C ALA A 94 19.15 21.11 -4.97
N LEU A 95 19.18 19.86 -4.52
CA LEU A 95 18.68 19.46 -3.21
C LEU A 95 19.74 18.75 -2.36
N HIS A 96 20.75 18.11 -2.96
CA HIS A 96 21.80 17.34 -2.26
C HIS A 96 23.23 17.89 -2.43
N PHE A 97 23.37 19.20 -2.60
CA PHE A 97 24.61 19.92 -2.90
C PHE A 97 25.64 20.05 -1.75
N TRP A 98 25.86 18.99 -0.97
CA TRP A 98 26.97 18.90 -0.01
C TRP A 98 27.97 17.83 -0.43
#